data_AF-A0A9E0IPQ4-F1
#
_entry.id   AF-A0A9E0IPQ4-F1
#
_cell.length_a   1.000
_cell.length_b   1.000
_cell.length_c   1.000
_cell.angle_alpha   90.00
_cell.angle_beta   90.00
_cell.angle_gamma   90.00
#
_symmetry.space_group_name_H-M   'P 1'
#
loop_
_entity.id
_entity.type
_entity.pdbx_description
1 polymer ?
#
loop_
_entity_poly.entity_id
_entity_poly.type
_entity_poly.pdbx_seq_one_letter_code
_entity_poly.pdbx_strand_id
1 'polypeptide(L)'
;MKRAYSAGHFGLYFDGSTTPGYVKSIEGGFAKANTMAEPVGTDNQQIKHTSTREIEPFTAELGLADCRDAMTWIRDSWRKQSSRRSGRIVHGDFNMFEQLDHEFREALIMEAGFPALEGGAGRESSYLRLKFLPEAVVSKRSGTSSRIVTPLAPQQKQWLNSAFRFSLEGLDMSKVNKIDAFTIKQGVRTLHTGRELYPEIEPTKIEFPDLTVYMALEYADSVMRWYDQFVRAGKRDPRSERTGSIEYLHPDRTGVNFRINLYEVGLKSFNIIKSDGMSDSIKRAKFELYVGKMDVDLGSGFA
;
A
#
# COMPACT_ATOMS: atom_id res chain seq x y z
N MET A 1 -6.25 6.87 -32.43
CA MET A 1 -6.24 5.59 -31.69
C MET A 1 -5.79 5.87 -30.26
N LYS A 2 -6.71 6.05 -29.31
CA LYS A 2 -6.36 6.22 -27.88
C LYS A 2 -5.83 4.88 -27.37
N ARG A 3 -4.54 4.78 -27.07
CA ARG A 3 -3.99 3.62 -26.36
C ARG A 3 -4.59 3.61 -24.95
N ALA A 4 -5.68 2.87 -24.78
CA ALA A 4 -6.04 2.35 -23.47
C ALA A 4 -4.88 1.45 -23.03
N TYR A 5 -4.35 1.68 -21.82
CA TYR A 5 -3.30 0.86 -21.25
C TYR A 5 -3.77 -0.60 -21.28
N SER A 6 -3.06 -1.50 -21.95
CA SER A 6 -3.42 -2.92 -21.92
C SER A 6 -3.26 -3.37 -20.47
N ALA A 7 -4.37 -3.69 -19.81
CA ALA A 7 -4.31 -4.57 -18.65
C ALA A 7 -3.51 -5.81 -19.07
N GLY A 8 -2.60 -6.28 -18.20
CA GLY A 8 -1.77 -7.43 -18.54
C GLY A 8 -2.62 -8.65 -18.87
N HIS A 9 -2.01 -9.70 -19.42
CA HIS A 9 -2.68 -10.98 -19.68
C HIS A 9 -2.97 -11.75 -18.38
N PHE A 10 -3.57 -11.09 -17.38
CA PHE A 10 -3.92 -11.68 -16.10
C PHE A 10 -5.10 -10.94 -15.44
N GLY A 11 -5.75 -11.59 -14.48
CA GLY A 11 -6.81 -10.99 -13.66
C GLY A 11 -6.73 -11.46 -12.20
N LEU A 12 -6.96 -10.54 -11.26
CA LEU A 12 -7.02 -10.82 -9.82
C LEU A 12 -8.47 -10.77 -9.33
N TYR A 13 -8.91 -11.83 -8.67
CA TYR A 13 -10.27 -12.00 -8.17
C TYR A 13 -10.22 -12.21 -6.65
N PHE A 14 -10.96 -11.41 -5.89
CA PHE A 14 -11.11 -11.55 -4.44
C PHE A 14 -12.47 -12.17 -4.09
N ASP A 15 -12.50 -13.00 -3.05
CA ASP A 15 -13.68 -13.54 -2.36
C ASP A 15 -14.76 -14.10 -3.29
N GLY A 16 -14.33 -14.77 -4.36
CA GLY A 16 -15.23 -15.40 -5.34
C GLY A 16 -15.88 -14.43 -6.33
N SER A 17 -15.44 -13.16 -6.39
CA SER A 17 -15.87 -12.21 -7.43
C SER A 17 -15.69 -12.80 -8.83
N THR A 18 -16.67 -12.57 -9.71
CA THR A 18 -16.62 -12.95 -11.12
C THR A 18 -15.91 -11.91 -11.99
N THR A 19 -15.69 -10.70 -11.47
CA THR A 19 -15.04 -9.59 -12.17
C THR A 19 -13.65 -9.36 -11.57
N PRO A 20 -12.57 -9.38 -12.37
CA PRO A 20 -11.26 -9.11 -11.83
C PRO A 20 -11.13 -7.62 -11.49
N GLY A 21 -10.40 -7.31 -10.43
CA GLY A 21 -10.04 -5.92 -10.12
C GLY A 21 -9.04 -5.35 -11.13
N TYR A 22 -8.95 -4.03 -11.24
CA TYR A 22 -7.93 -3.39 -12.07
C TYR A 22 -6.55 -3.45 -11.39
N VAL A 23 -5.67 -4.30 -11.92
CA VAL A 23 -4.32 -4.55 -11.40
C VAL A 23 -3.28 -4.27 -12.48
N LYS A 24 -2.30 -3.44 -12.17
CA LYS A 24 -1.18 -3.12 -13.07
C LYS A 24 -0.13 -4.21 -13.09
N SER A 25 0.21 -4.76 -11.92
CA SER A 25 1.19 -5.82 -11.77
C SER A 25 0.84 -6.69 -10.57
N ILE A 26 1.19 -7.98 -10.64
CA ILE A 26 1.14 -8.91 -9.53
C ILE A 26 2.28 -9.92 -9.64
N GLU A 27 2.94 -10.20 -8.53
CA GLU A 27 4.05 -11.15 -8.43
C GLU A 27 3.98 -11.95 -7.12
N GLY A 28 4.72 -13.07 -7.07
CA GLY A 28 4.83 -13.92 -5.88
C GLY A 28 3.76 -15.00 -5.79
N GLY A 29 3.56 -15.53 -4.58
CA GLY A 29 2.55 -16.53 -4.28
C GLY A 29 2.90 -17.96 -4.65
N PHE A 30 4.10 -18.23 -5.15
CA PHE A 30 4.57 -19.60 -5.31
C PHE A 30 5.24 -20.08 -4.03
N ALA A 31 5.21 -21.39 -3.84
CA ALA A 31 5.92 -21.98 -2.75
C ALA A 31 7.39 -22.20 -3.10
N LYS A 32 8.26 -21.93 -2.12
CA LYS A 32 9.70 -22.08 -2.19
C LYS A 32 10.16 -23.03 -1.09
N ALA A 33 11.11 -23.90 -1.42
CA ALA A 33 11.75 -24.75 -0.44
C ALA A 33 12.94 -24.02 0.18
N ASN A 34 13.01 -24.01 1.51
CA ASN A 34 14.20 -23.59 2.24
C ASN A 34 15.28 -24.66 2.10
N THR A 35 16.55 -24.25 2.13
CA THR A 35 17.69 -25.19 2.08
C THR A 35 18.39 -25.22 3.42
N MET A 36 18.74 -26.41 3.89
CA MET A 36 19.57 -26.63 5.07
C MET A 36 20.83 -27.39 4.66
N ALA A 37 21.93 -27.07 5.34
CA ALA A 37 23.20 -27.78 5.21
C ALA A 37 23.48 -28.51 6.52
N GLU A 38 23.75 -29.80 6.45
CA GLU A 38 24.12 -30.57 7.63
C GLU A 38 25.60 -30.32 7.98
N PRO A 39 25.94 -30.17 9.27
CA PRO A 39 27.32 -30.00 9.69
C PRO A 39 28.13 -31.27 9.38
N VAL A 40 29.35 -31.03 8.93
CA VAL A 40 30.23 -32.02 8.31
C VAL A 40 30.85 -32.92 9.39
N GLY A 41 30.80 -34.24 9.18
CA GLY A 41 31.59 -35.22 9.93
C GLY A 41 33.04 -35.30 9.40
N THR A 42 33.70 -36.46 9.53
CA THR A 42 35.10 -36.66 9.10
C THR A 42 35.34 -36.52 7.59
N ASP A 43 34.27 -36.50 6.79
CA ASP A 43 34.34 -36.46 5.32
C ASP A 43 33.95 -35.06 4.84
N ASN A 44 34.82 -34.40 4.07
CA ASN A 44 34.82 -32.95 3.85
C ASN A 44 33.75 -32.44 2.85
N GLN A 45 32.60 -33.13 2.76
CA GLN A 45 31.51 -32.84 1.83
C GLN A 45 30.26 -32.33 2.59
N GLN A 46 29.80 -31.12 2.26
CA GLN A 46 28.55 -30.58 2.78
C GLN A 46 27.35 -31.17 2.03
N ILE A 47 26.47 -31.88 2.75
CA ILE A 47 25.19 -32.34 2.21
C ILE A 47 24.16 -31.22 2.37
N LYS A 48 23.56 -30.79 1.26
CA LYS A 48 22.47 -29.81 1.22
C LYS A 48 21.16 -30.52 0.89
N HIS A 49 20.11 -30.26 1.66
CA HIS A 49 18.77 -30.77 1.40
C HIS A 49 17.71 -29.68 1.60
N THR A 50 16.54 -29.87 0.99
CA THR A 50 15.38 -28.99 1.18
C THR A 50 14.68 -29.30 2.49
N SER A 51 14.32 -28.27 3.25
CA SER A 51 13.67 -28.37 4.54
C SER A 51 12.20 -27.98 4.45
N THR A 52 11.80 -26.86 5.05
CA THR A 52 10.42 -26.37 5.06
C THR A 52 10.03 -25.73 3.73
N ARG A 53 8.74 -25.83 3.41
CA ARG A 53 8.10 -25.11 2.31
C ARG A 53 7.52 -23.81 2.84
N GLU A 54 7.88 -22.69 2.24
CA GLU A 54 7.31 -21.38 2.55
C GLU A 54 6.61 -20.82 1.32
N ILE A 55 5.53 -20.06 1.54
CA ILE A 55 4.84 -19.36 0.45
C ILE A 55 5.44 -17.96 0.34
N GLU A 56 5.92 -17.59 -0.85
CA GLU A 56 6.35 -16.22 -1.10
C GLU A 56 5.13 -15.30 -1.09
N PRO A 57 5.15 -14.16 -0.37
CA PRO A 57 4.04 -13.22 -0.36
C PRO A 57 3.70 -12.72 -1.76
N PHE A 58 2.42 -12.44 -2.01
CA PHE A 58 2.01 -11.70 -3.19
C PHE A 58 2.31 -10.22 -3.03
N THR A 59 2.73 -9.56 -4.11
CA THR A 59 2.79 -8.11 -4.22
C THR A 59 1.98 -7.67 -5.43
N ALA A 60 0.96 -6.84 -5.23
CA ALA A 60 0.09 -6.33 -6.29
C ALA A 60 0.09 -4.79 -6.34
N GLU A 61 0.09 -4.22 -7.55
CA GLU A 61 -0.17 -2.79 -7.79
C GLU A 61 -1.60 -2.59 -8.29
N LEU A 62 -2.48 -2.11 -7.41
CA LEU A 62 -3.91 -1.94 -7.65
C LEU A 62 -4.22 -0.50 -8.09
N GLY A 63 -5.03 -0.31 -9.13
CA GLY A 63 -5.60 1.01 -9.43
C GLY A 63 -6.96 1.21 -8.76
N LEU A 64 -7.44 2.47 -8.69
CA LEU A 64 -8.62 2.84 -7.90
C LEU A 64 -9.97 2.39 -8.49
N ALA A 65 -10.06 2.16 -9.81
CA ALA A 65 -11.27 1.62 -10.43
C ALA A 65 -11.52 0.21 -9.85
N ASP A 66 -12.49 0.12 -8.95
CA ASP A 66 -12.90 -1.09 -8.20
C ASP A 66 -11.99 -1.51 -7.01
N CYS A 67 -11.25 -0.58 -6.39
CA CYS A 67 -10.39 -0.86 -5.22
C CYS A 67 -11.14 -0.86 -3.87
N ARG A 68 -12.47 -0.88 -3.85
CA ARG A 68 -13.26 -0.75 -2.60
C ARG A 68 -13.02 -1.91 -1.66
N ASP A 69 -12.92 -3.12 -2.22
CA ASP A 69 -12.68 -4.34 -1.44
C ASP A 69 -11.29 -4.36 -0.84
N ALA A 70 -10.27 -3.98 -1.63
CA ALA A 70 -8.91 -3.87 -1.13
C ALA A 70 -8.79 -2.77 -0.06
N MET A 71 -9.45 -1.62 -0.23
CA MET A 71 -9.40 -0.55 0.77
C MET A 71 -10.21 -0.90 2.03
N THR A 72 -11.29 -1.67 1.89
CA THR A 72 -12.02 -2.27 3.01
C THR A 72 -11.12 -3.26 3.77
N TRP A 73 -10.40 -4.12 3.05
CA TRP A 73 -9.45 -5.06 3.64
C TRP A 73 -8.34 -4.33 4.41
N ILE A 74 -7.79 -3.26 3.84
CA ILE A 74 -6.80 -2.39 4.51
C ILE A 74 -7.38 -1.81 5.80
N ARG A 75 -8.58 -1.21 5.74
CA ARG A 75 -9.25 -0.63 6.91
C ARG A 75 -9.43 -1.65 8.02
N ASP A 76 -9.99 -2.81 7.70
CA ASP A 76 -10.31 -3.84 8.68
C ASP A 76 -9.02 -4.40 9.29
N SER A 77 -7.98 -4.61 8.47
CA SER A 77 -6.62 -4.97 8.93
C SER A 77 -6.05 -3.94 9.92
N TRP A 78 -6.12 -2.64 9.59
CA TRP A 78 -5.62 -1.58 10.49
C TRP A 78 -6.40 -1.45 11.79
N ARG A 79 -7.68 -1.85 11.78
CA ARG A 79 -8.54 -1.93 12.97
C ARG A 79 -8.35 -3.23 13.76
N LYS A 80 -7.43 -4.10 13.35
CA LYS A 80 -7.20 -5.44 13.93
C LYS A 80 -8.47 -6.31 13.91
N GLN A 81 -9.33 -6.07 12.94
CA GLN A 81 -10.45 -6.94 12.61
C GLN A 81 -9.90 -7.89 11.55
N SER A 82 -9.47 -9.08 11.97
CA SER A 82 -8.77 -10.06 11.13
C SER A 82 -9.64 -10.55 9.97
N SER A 83 -9.75 -9.74 8.91
CA SER A 83 -10.41 -10.12 7.68
C SER A 83 -9.39 -10.83 6.80
N ARG A 84 -9.41 -12.16 6.88
CA ARG A 84 -8.69 -12.99 5.92
C ARG A 84 -9.42 -12.94 4.59
N ARG A 85 -8.69 -12.91 3.49
CA ARG A 85 -9.28 -12.93 2.15
C ARG A 85 -8.73 -14.06 1.30
N SER A 86 -9.61 -14.65 0.53
CA SER A 86 -9.27 -15.71 -0.41
C SER A 86 -9.49 -15.21 -1.84
N GLY A 87 -8.87 -15.85 -2.82
CA GLY A 87 -8.99 -15.38 -4.18
C GLY A 87 -8.18 -16.19 -5.16
N ARG A 88 -8.09 -15.69 -6.38
CA ARG A 88 -7.32 -16.33 -7.44
C ARG A 88 -6.74 -15.32 -8.41
N ILE A 89 -5.65 -15.72 -9.03
CA ILE A 89 -5.01 -15.01 -10.12
C ILE A 89 -5.06 -15.92 -11.33
N VAL A 90 -5.68 -15.41 -12.38
CA VAL A 90 -5.77 -16.12 -13.65
C VAL A 90 -4.75 -15.50 -14.58
N HIS A 91 -3.79 -16.29 -15.07
CA HIS A 91 -2.83 -15.87 -16.08
C HIS A 91 -3.27 -16.40 -17.44
N GLY A 92 -3.20 -15.57 -18.46
CA GLY A 92 -3.60 -15.88 -19.82
C GLY A 92 -2.46 -15.74 -20.83
N ASP A 93 -2.71 -16.21 -22.04
CA ASP A 93 -1.83 -16.04 -23.19
C ASP A 93 -2.02 -14.68 -23.87
N PHE A 94 -1.35 -14.47 -25.01
CA PHE A 94 -1.45 -13.25 -25.82
C PHE A 94 -2.87 -12.94 -26.32
N ASN A 95 -3.73 -13.96 -26.41
CA ASN A 95 -5.12 -13.83 -26.84
C ASN A 95 -6.10 -13.78 -25.66
N MET A 96 -5.59 -13.59 -24.43
CA MET A 96 -6.33 -13.60 -23.17
C MET A 96 -6.95 -14.95 -22.80
N PHE A 97 -6.57 -16.05 -23.44
CA PHE A 97 -7.03 -17.37 -23.04
C PHE A 97 -6.33 -17.82 -21.77
N GLU A 98 -7.10 -18.29 -20.79
CA GLU A 98 -6.56 -18.76 -19.52
C GLU A 98 -5.53 -19.89 -19.71
N GLN A 99 -4.42 -19.80 -18.98
CA GLN A 99 -3.31 -20.76 -19.01
C GLN A 99 -3.03 -21.34 -17.63
N LEU A 100 -3.16 -20.53 -16.59
CA LEU A 100 -2.90 -20.90 -15.21
C LEU A 100 -3.92 -20.24 -14.29
N ASP A 101 -4.59 -21.05 -13.47
CA ASP A 101 -5.37 -20.57 -12.34
C ASP A 101 -4.55 -20.77 -11.07
N HIS A 102 -4.29 -19.68 -10.35
CA HIS A 102 -3.47 -19.62 -9.15
C HIS A 102 -4.30 -19.14 -7.98
N GLU A 103 -4.85 -20.08 -7.22
CA GLU A 103 -5.71 -19.84 -6.07
C GLU A 103 -4.86 -19.55 -4.81
N PHE A 104 -5.31 -18.60 -3.99
CA PHE A 104 -4.79 -18.32 -2.66
C PHE A 104 -5.91 -18.33 -1.62
N ARG A 105 -5.60 -18.76 -0.40
CA ARG A 105 -6.58 -18.89 0.68
C ARG A 105 -6.12 -18.21 1.96
N GLU A 106 -7.09 -17.65 2.67
CA GLU A 106 -6.94 -17.11 4.03
C GLU A 106 -5.78 -16.11 4.17
N ALA A 107 -5.64 -15.21 3.19
CA ALA A 107 -4.55 -14.25 3.16
C ALA A 107 -4.70 -13.12 4.17
N LEU A 108 -3.56 -12.67 4.69
CA LEU A 108 -3.42 -11.47 5.51
C LEU A 108 -2.57 -10.42 4.79
N ILE A 109 -2.95 -9.15 4.95
CA ILE A 109 -2.12 -8.02 4.49
C ILE A 109 -0.85 -7.96 5.33
N MET A 110 0.29 -7.84 4.65
CA MET A 110 1.59 -7.53 5.23
C MET A 110 1.96 -6.05 5.04
N GLU A 111 1.68 -5.46 3.87
CA GLU A 111 2.03 -4.07 3.60
C GLU A 111 0.97 -3.38 2.74
N ALA A 112 0.66 -2.12 3.07
CA ALA A 112 -0.14 -1.22 2.25
C ALA A 112 0.70 0.03 1.94
N GLY A 113 1.17 0.15 0.70
CA GLY A 113 2.02 1.21 0.19
C GLY A 113 1.25 2.24 -0.63
N PHE A 114 1.22 3.48 -0.16
CA PHE A 114 0.58 4.60 -0.83
C PHE A 114 1.62 5.38 -1.66
N PRO A 115 1.27 5.77 -2.90
CA PRO A 115 2.19 6.50 -3.77
C PRO A 115 2.44 7.92 -3.24
N ALA A 116 3.54 8.52 -3.69
CA ALA A 116 3.82 9.92 -3.42
C ALA A 116 2.74 10.81 -4.06
N LEU A 117 2.35 11.85 -3.33
CA LEU A 117 1.36 12.83 -3.76
C LEU A 117 2.08 14.14 -4.05
N GLU A 118 1.86 14.73 -5.22
CA GLU A 118 2.52 15.97 -5.60
C GLU A 118 1.59 16.85 -6.44
N GLY A 119 1.30 18.05 -5.94
CA GLY A 119 0.48 19.05 -6.61
C GLY A 119 1.19 19.57 -7.86
N GLY A 120 0.48 19.56 -8.99
CA GLY A 120 1.06 19.94 -10.28
C GLY A 120 1.80 18.82 -11.01
N ALA A 121 1.96 17.63 -10.39
CA ALA A 121 2.31 16.43 -11.13
C ALA A 121 1.22 16.15 -12.20
N GLY A 122 1.65 15.66 -13.37
CA GLY A 122 0.79 15.43 -14.52
C GLY A 122 -0.36 14.44 -14.26
N ARG A 123 -1.14 14.14 -15.31
CA ARG A 123 -2.23 13.15 -15.26
C ARG A 123 -1.72 11.70 -15.23
N GLU A 124 -0.72 11.43 -14.39
CA GLU A 124 -0.16 10.09 -14.22
C GLU A 124 -1.07 9.27 -13.33
N SER A 125 -1.36 8.03 -13.76
CA SER A 125 -2.15 7.09 -12.99
C SER A 125 -1.37 6.61 -11.77
N SER A 126 -2.00 6.63 -10.61
CA SER A 126 -1.42 6.15 -9.37
C SER A 126 -1.90 4.75 -9.01
N TYR A 127 -1.06 4.02 -8.28
CA TYR A 127 -1.32 2.65 -7.86
C TYR A 127 -1.05 2.49 -6.37
N LEU A 128 -1.91 1.73 -5.70
CA LEU A 128 -1.74 1.24 -4.34
C LEU A 128 -0.95 -0.07 -4.39
N ARG A 129 0.14 -0.15 -3.65
CA ARG A 129 0.89 -1.40 -3.49
C ARG A 129 0.32 -2.18 -2.32
N LEU A 130 -0.14 -3.41 -2.58
CA LEU A 130 -0.62 -4.32 -1.54
C LEU A 130 0.27 -5.56 -1.51
N LYS A 131 0.89 -5.84 -0.35
CA LYS A 131 1.63 -7.07 -0.09
C LYS A 131 0.83 -7.93 0.87
N PHE A 132 0.59 -9.19 0.52
CA PHE A 132 -0.21 -10.11 1.36
C PHE A 132 0.35 -11.53 1.32
N LEU A 133 0.17 -12.26 2.42
CA LEU A 133 0.63 -13.63 2.60
C LEU A 133 -0.58 -14.55 2.81
N PRO A 134 -0.78 -15.59 1.99
CA PRO A 134 -1.79 -16.62 2.21
C PRO A 134 -1.29 -17.78 3.07
N GLU A 135 -2.21 -18.55 3.61
CA GLU A 135 -1.91 -19.82 4.31
C GLU A 135 -1.72 -20.98 3.33
N ALA A 136 -2.44 -20.93 2.20
CA ALA A 136 -2.36 -21.96 1.16
C ALA A 136 -2.44 -21.35 -0.23
N VAL A 137 -1.72 -21.98 -1.16
CA VAL A 137 -1.74 -21.68 -2.60
C VAL A 137 -1.87 -22.96 -3.42
N VAL A 138 -2.68 -22.91 -4.47
CA VAL A 138 -2.91 -24.02 -5.40
C VAL A 138 -2.87 -23.49 -6.82
N SER A 139 -1.90 -23.93 -7.61
CA SER A 139 -1.78 -23.56 -9.03
C SER A 139 -2.17 -24.74 -9.90
N LYS A 140 -3.06 -24.51 -10.89
CA LYS A 140 -3.49 -25.52 -11.86
C LYS A 140 -3.42 -24.93 -13.27
N ARG A 141 -3.01 -25.74 -14.25
CA ARG A 141 -3.18 -25.37 -15.67
C ARG A 141 -4.67 -25.21 -15.93
N SER A 142 -5.06 -24.14 -16.60
CA SER A 142 -6.48 -23.95 -16.95
C SER A 142 -6.88 -25.05 -17.93
N GLY A 143 -7.96 -25.77 -17.60
CA GLY A 143 -8.58 -26.75 -18.49
C GLY A 143 -9.63 -26.13 -19.41
N THR A 144 -9.82 -24.81 -19.35
CA THR A 144 -10.85 -24.09 -20.10
C THR A 144 -10.22 -23.19 -21.16
N SER A 145 -10.96 -22.96 -22.25
CA SER A 145 -10.65 -21.94 -23.26
C SER A 145 -11.37 -20.62 -22.98
N SER A 146 -11.65 -20.35 -21.69
CA SER A 146 -12.22 -19.07 -21.27
C SER A 146 -11.26 -17.92 -21.54
N ARG A 147 -11.81 -16.74 -21.81
CA ARG A 147 -11.02 -15.52 -21.95
C ARG A 147 -11.10 -14.70 -20.69
N ILE A 148 -9.94 -14.22 -20.24
CA ILE A 148 -9.86 -13.23 -19.17
C ILE A 148 -10.50 -11.92 -19.68
N VAL A 149 -11.51 -11.44 -18.97
CA VAL A 149 -12.12 -10.14 -19.22
C VAL A 149 -11.55 -9.16 -18.20
N THR A 150 -10.55 -8.38 -18.61
CA THR A 150 -10.01 -7.31 -17.76
C THR A 150 -10.90 -6.07 -17.86
N PRO A 151 -11.34 -5.48 -16.74
CA PRO A 151 -12.10 -4.24 -16.80
C PRO A 151 -11.25 -3.12 -17.40
N LEU A 152 -11.84 -2.36 -18.32
CA LEU A 152 -11.29 -1.08 -18.74
C LEU A 152 -11.51 -0.09 -17.59
N ALA A 153 -10.43 0.40 -16.98
CA ALA A 153 -10.54 1.47 -15.99
C ALA A 153 -11.20 2.70 -16.64
N PRO A 154 -12.37 3.18 -16.16
CA PRO A 154 -12.97 4.39 -16.68
C PRO A 154 -12.00 5.55 -16.45
N GLN A 155 -11.71 6.33 -17.49
CA GLN A 155 -10.75 7.45 -17.42
C GLN A 155 -11.12 8.45 -16.30
N GLN A 156 -12.39 8.54 -15.93
CA GLN A 156 -12.93 9.41 -14.88
C GLN A 156 -12.70 8.87 -13.45
N LYS A 157 -12.45 7.58 -13.26
CA LYS A 157 -12.20 6.93 -11.95
C LYS A 157 -10.72 6.69 -11.66
N GLN A 158 -9.81 7.34 -12.40
CA GLN A 158 -8.37 7.18 -12.19
C GLN A 158 -7.89 7.98 -10.96
N TRP A 159 -7.03 7.35 -10.15
CA TRP A 159 -6.28 8.03 -9.09
C TRP A 159 -5.32 9.04 -9.73
N LEU A 160 -5.39 10.29 -9.31
CA LEU A 160 -4.38 11.30 -9.62
C LEU A 160 -3.57 11.66 -8.37
N ASN A 161 -2.25 11.48 -8.42
CA ASN A 161 -1.33 11.85 -7.32
C ASN A 161 -1.39 13.36 -6.98
N SER A 162 -1.90 14.18 -7.90
CA SER A 162 -2.01 15.63 -7.75
C SER A 162 -3.37 16.10 -7.20
N ALA A 163 -4.31 15.18 -6.95
CA ALA A 163 -5.64 15.47 -6.41
C ALA A 163 -5.75 15.01 -4.96
N PHE A 164 -5.15 15.77 -4.04
CA PHE A 164 -5.19 15.46 -2.61
C PHE A 164 -5.37 16.72 -1.75
N ARG A 165 -5.77 16.51 -0.50
CA ARG A 165 -5.78 17.54 0.56
C ARG A 165 -5.12 16.98 1.80
N PHE A 166 -4.27 17.79 2.42
CA PHE A 166 -3.69 17.50 3.74
C PHE A 166 -4.28 18.45 4.77
N SER A 167 -4.65 17.91 5.92
CA SER A 167 -5.14 18.70 7.05
C SER A 167 -4.51 18.23 8.35
N LEU A 168 -4.27 19.19 9.25
CA LEU A 168 -3.80 18.93 10.61
C LEU A 168 -4.48 19.95 11.52
N GLU A 169 -5.09 19.49 12.59
CA GLU A 169 -5.88 20.34 13.50
C GLU A 169 -5.04 21.51 14.03
N GLY A 170 -5.60 22.72 13.95
CA GLY A 170 -4.97 23.94 14.47
C GLY A 170 -3.77 24.45 13.65
N LEU A 171 -3.53 23.94 12.44
CA LEU A 171 -2.51 24.44 11.53
C LEU A 171 -3.08 24.60 10.10
N ASP A 172 -2.68 25.68 9.42
CA ASP A 172 -3.00 25.84 8.01
C ASP A 172 -2.08 24.97 7.15
N MET A 173 -2.67 23.93 6.56
CA MET A 173 -2.01 22.96 5.69
C MET A 173 -2.47 23.07 4.23
N SER A 174 -3.24 24.11 3.89
CA SER A 174 -3.83 24.29 2.56
C SER A 174 -2.80 24.46 1.43
N LYS A 175 -1.55 24.76 1.78
CA LYS A 175 -0.42 24.99 0.86
C LYS A 175 0.56 23.82 0.80
N VAL A 176 0.24 22.69 1.44
CA VAL A 176 1.00 21.46 1.25
C VAL A 176 0.92 21.03 -0.21
N ASN A 177 2.08 20.86 -0.83
CA ASN A 177 2.19 20.55 -2.25
C ASN A 177 2.80 19.17 -2.51
N LYS A 178 3.37 18.50 -1.52
CA LYS A 178 3.87 17.14 -1.67
C LYS A 178 3.80 16.36 -0.37
N ILE A 179 3.53 15.06 -0.49
CA ILE A 179 3.69 14.05 0.54
C ILE A 179 4.46 12.90 -0.11
N ASP A 180 5.57 12.46 0.49
CA ASP A 180 6.32 11.33 -0.06
C ASP A 180 5.52 10.02 0.06
N ALA A 181 5.90 9.02 -0.73
CA ALA A 181 5.32 7.69 -0.62
C ALA A 181 5.55 7.11 0.78
N PHE A 182 4.56 6.41 1.31
CA PHE A 182 4.62 5.83 2.65
C PHE A 182 4.01 4.43 2.65
N THR A 183 4.40 3.58 3.60
CA THR A 183 3.95 2.18 3.66
C THR A 183 3.65 1.80 5.10
N ILE A 184 2.43 1.34 5.33
CA ILE A 184 2.01 0.76 6.61
C ILE A 184 2.37 -0.73 6.55
N LYS A 185 3.02 -1.23 7.60
CA LYS A 185 3.45 -2.63 7.69
C LYS A 185 2.70 -3.36 8.80
N GLN A 186 2.32 -4.59 8.54
CA GLN A 186 1.77 -5.52 9.51
C GLN A 186 2.67 -6.76 9.53
N GLY A 187 3.25 -7.07 10.68
CA GLY A 187 3.97 -8.31 10.86
C GLY A 187 3.00 -9.49 10.79
N VAL A 188 3.36 -10.55 10.08
CA VAL A 188 2.61 -11.80 10.04
C VAL A 188 3.50 -12.92 10.54
N ARG A 189 3.04 -13.68 11.51
CA ARG A 189 3.78 -14.80 12.10
C ARG A 189 3.18 -16.12 11.64
N THR A 190 4.02 -16.99 11.09
CA THR A 190 3.65 -18.35 10.72
C THR A 190 3.69 -19.27 11.94
N LEU A 191 2.57 -19.91 12.24
CA LEU A 191 2.40 -20.91 13.29
C LEU A 191 2.36 -22.29 12.64
N HIS A 192 3.33 -23.12 12.98
CA HIS A 192 3.35 -24.53 12.57
C HIS A 192 2.66 -25.34 13.68
N THR A 193 1.34 -25.38 13.67
CA THR A 193 0.52 -26.08 14.67
C THR A 193 0.26 -27.52 14.24
N GLY A 194 0.86 -28.48 14.95
CA GLY A 194 0.44 -29.89 14.96
C GLY A 194 0.57 -30.66 13.63
N ARG A 195 -0.42 -31.51 13.33
CA ARG A 195 -0.48 -32.46 12.20
C ARG A 195 -0.97 -31.83 10.89
N GLU A 196 -1.23 -30.53 10.86
CA GLU A 196 -1.80 -29.88 9.68
C GLU A 196 -0.77 -29.68 8.58
N LEU A 197 -1.24 -29.78 7.32
CA LEU A 197 -0.39 -29.69 6.14
C LEU A 197 0.00 -28.24 5.80
N TYR A 198 -0.83 -27.26 6.18
CA TYR A 198 -0.62 -25.85 5.90
C TYR A 198 -0.45 -25.08 7.21
N PRO A 199 0.51 -24.15 7.30
CA PRO A 199 0.68 -23.36 8.50
C PRO A 199 -0.40 -22.29 8.61
N GLU A 200 -0.89 -22.08 9.83
CA GLU A 200 -1.74 -20.94 10.17
C GLU A 200 -0.88 -19.68 10.26
N ILE A 201 -1.39 -18.54 9.83
CA ILE A 201 -0.68 -17.26 9.93
C ILE A 201 -1.45 -16.29 10.81
N GLU A 202 -0.78 -15.60 11.72
CA GLU A 202 -1.42 -14.63 12.63
C GLU A 202 -0.87 -13.22 12.43
N PRO A 203 -1.71 -12.18 12.38
CA PRO A 203 -1.25 -10.80 12.35
C PRO A 203 -0.67 -10.42 13.71
N THR A 204 0.37 -9.59 13.70
CA THR A 204 1.09 -9.18 14.91
C THR A 204 1.04 -7.66 15.08
N LYS A 205 2.19 -6.99 15.18
CA LYS A 205 2.28 -5.54 15.32
C LYS A 205 2.01 -4.86 13.97
N ILE A 206 1.25 -3.77 14.02
CA ILE A 206 1.12 -2.81 12.92
C ILE A 206 2.09 -1.66 13.18
N GLU A 207 2.83 -1.28 12.15
CA GLU A 207 3.77 -0.17 12.15
C GLU A 207 3.29 0.91 11.18
N PHE A 208 2.93 2.06 11.73
CA PHE A 208 2.62 3.25 10.96
C PHE A 208 3.92 4.02 10.67
N PRO A 209 4.16 4.43 9.41
CA PRO A 209 5.39 5.11 9.04
C PRO A 209 5.36 6.58 9.45
N ASP A 210 6.53 7.19 9.53
CA ASP A 210 6.64 8.65 9.51
C ASP A 210 6.21 9.18 8.13
N LEU A 211 5.53 10.32 8.12
CA LEU A 211 5.13 11.03 6.91
C LEU A 211 6.10 12.17 6.62
N THR A 212 6.55 12.27 5.37
CA THR A 212 7.35 13.40 4.91
C THR A 212 6.49 14.31 4.04
N VAL A 213 6.38 15.57 4.45
CA VAL A 213 5.45 16.56 3.86
C VAL A 213 6.22 17.81 3.45
N TYR A 214 5.77 18.44 2.37
CA TYR A 214 6.38 19.64 1.82
C TYR A 214 5.35 20.74 1.54
N MET A 215 5.77 21.99 1.76
CA MET A 215 5.03 23.19 1.39
C MET A 215 6.00 24.31 1.01
N ALA A 216 5.52 25.35 0.32
CA ALA A 216 6.34 26.53 0.07
C ALA A 216 6.70 27.22 1.40
N LEU A 217 7.96 27.65 1.53
CA LEU A 217 8.51 28.20 2.78
C LEU A 217 7.73 29.44 3.24
N GLU A 218 7.25 30.27 2.31
CA GLU A 218 6.43 31.46 2.57
C GLU A 218 5.16 31.15 3.39
N TYR A 219 4.62 29.94 3.31
CA TYR A 219 3.41 29.54 4.02
C TYR A 219 3.71 28.67 5.26
N ALA A 220 4.98 28.43 5.60
CA ALA A 220 5.38 27.47 6.61
C ALA A 220 5.48 28.05 8.04
N ASP A 221 5.14 29.32 8.25
CA ASP A 221 5.28 30.01 9.54
C ASP A 221 4.56 29.31 10.70
N SER A 222 3.36 28.77 10.44
CA SER A 222 2.57 28.03 11.43
C SER A 222 3.29 26.75 11.87
N VAL A 223 3.88 26.02 10.92
CA VAL A 223 4.65 24.79 11.15
C VAL A 223 5.96 25.10 11.85
N MET A 224 6.63 26.20 11.49
CA MET A 224 7.86 26.64 12.13
C MET A 224 7.63 27.00 13.60
N ARG A 225 6.53 27.71 13.93
CA ARG A 225 6.16 27.95 15.33
C ARG A 225 5.86 26.66 16.08
N TRP A 226 5.20 25.70 15.45
CA TRP A 226 4.96 24.40 16.06
C TRP A 226 6.27 23.65 16.32
N TYR A 227 7.23 23.71 15.39
CA TYR A 227 8.57 23.15 15.54
C TYR A 227 9.34 23.75 16.72
N ASP A 228 9.33 25.07 16.87
CA ASP A 228 10.01 25.74 17.97
C ASP A 228 9.45 25.30 19.33
N GLN A 229 8.13 25.12 19.44
CA GLN A 229 7.50 24.71 20.70
C GLN A 229 7.64 23.22 20.99
N PHE A 230 7.36 22.37 20.00
CA PHE A 230 7.24 20.93 20.18
C PHE A 230 8.62 20.26 20.20
N VAL A 231 9.49 20.61 19.25
CA VAL A 231 10.79 19.96 19.07
C VAL A 231 11.88 20.68 19.85
N ARG A 232 12.05 21.99 19.64
CA ARG A 232 13.16 22.76 20.25
C ARG A 232 12.94 23.02 21.74
N ALA A 233 11.77 23.52 22.13
CA ALA A 233 11.44 23.76 23.54
C ALA A 233 11.03 22.49 24.30
N GLY A 234 10.92 21.34 23.61
CA GLY A 234 10.68 20.05 24.24
C GLY A 234 9.28 19.84 24.82
N LYS A 235 8.27 20.61 24.39
CA LYS A 235 6.87 20.43 24.81
C LYS A 235 6.23 19.23 24.09
N ARG A 236 6.73 18.03 24.35
CA ARG A 236 6.35 16.76 23.72
C ARG A 236 5.26 16.02 24.49
N ASP A 237 4.36 16.76 25.14
CA ASP A 237 3.22 16.16 25.84
C ASP A 237 2.27 15.53 24.82
N PRO A 238 1.70 14.34 25.06
CA PRO A 238 0.68 13.74 24.19
C PRO A 238 -0.48 14.69 23.85
N ARG A 239 -0.83 15.63 24.74
CA ARG A 239 -1.84 16.68 24.50
C ARG A 239 -1.44 17.71 23.44
N SER A 240 -0.16 17.78 23.09
CA SER A 240 0.38 18.66 22.06
C SER A 240 0.48 17.97 20.69
N GLU A 241 0.16 16.67 20.63
CA GLU A 241 -0.04 15.93 19.38
C GLU A 241 -1.36 16.38 18.73
N ARG A 242 -1.42 16.23 17.41
CA ARG A 242 -2.54 16.70 16.59
C ARG A 242 -3.23 15.53 15.91
N THR A 243 -4.48 15.75 15.52
CA THR A 243 -5.22 14.85 14.63
C THR A 243 -5.29 15.49 13.24
N GLY A 244 -5.25 14.67 12.19
CA GLY A 244 -5.24 15.17 10.82
C GLY A 244 -5.80 14.16 9.82
N SER A 245 -5.68 14.49 8.54
CA SER A 245 -6.08 13.58 7.47
C SER A 245 -5.37 13.84 6.15
N ILE A 246 -5.28 12.78 5.34
CA ILE A 246 -4.95 12.84 3.92
C ILE A 246 -6.21 12.45 3.16
N GLU A 247 -6.77 13.39 2.40
CA GLU A 247 -7.93 13.14 1.55
C GLU A 247 -7.48 12.92 0.10
N TYR A 248 -7.94 11.83 -0.49
CA TYR A 248 -7.75 11.54 -1.91
C TYR A 248 -8.99 12.01 -2.66
N LEU A 249 -8.82 12.94 -3.58
CA LEU A 249 -9.92 13.62 -4.23
C LEU A 249 -10.24 13.00 -5.59
N HIS A 250 -11.46 13.20 -6.07
CA HIS A 250 -11.79 12.98 -7.47
C HIS A 250 -10.92 13.88 -8.38
N PRO A 251 -10.72 13.51 -9.66
CA PRO A 251 -9.97 14.33 -10.61
C PRO A 251 -10.46 15.78 -10.76
N ASP A 252 -11.76 16.02 -10.54
CA ASP A 252 -12.40 17.33 -10.57
C ASP A 252 -12.27 18.12 -9.24
N ARG A 253 -11.71 17.47 -8.20
CA ARG A 253 -11.52 17.99 -6.84
C ARG A 253 -12.81 18.37 -6.10
N THR A 254 -13.98 17.93 -6.59
CA THR A 254 -15.27 18.27 -5.98
C THR A 254 -15.67 17.29 -4.88
N GLY A 255 -15.21 16.04 -4.97
CA GLY A 255 -15.47 14.99 -3.98
C GLY A 255 -14.23 14.27 -3.49
N VAL A 256 -14.41 13.47 -2.45
CA VAL A 256 -13.38 12.67 -1.79
C VAL A 256 -13.62 11.20 -2.17
N ASN A 257 -12.62 10.55 -2.76
CA ASN A 257 -12.62 9.11 -2.98
C ASN A 257 -12.56 8.38 -1.63
N PHE A 258 -11.51 8.64 -0.86
CA PHE A 258 -11.32 8.12 0.50
C PHE A 258 -10.41 9.04 1.31
N ARG A 259 -10.41 8.85 2.62
CA ARG A 259 -9.61 9.60 3.57
C ARG A 259 -8.79 8.65 4.42
N ILE A 260 -7.52 8.99 4.64
CA ILE A 260 -6.70 8.39 5.68
C ILE A 260 -6.71 9.35 6.87
N ASN A 261 -7.32 8.92 7.97
CA ASN A 261 -7.30 9.64 9.24
C ASN A 261 -5.97 9.40 9.95
N LEU A 262 -5.40 10.44 10.52
CA LEU A 262 -4.13 10.43 11.24
C LEU A 262 -4.38 10.83 12.69
N TYR A 263 -3.91 10.02 13.63
CA TYR A 263 -4.03 10.26 15.06
C TYR A 263 -2.65 10.31 15.71
N GLU A 264 -2.53 11.02 16.83
CA GLU A 264 -1.29 11.11 17.61
C GLU A 264 -0.13 11.61 16.74
N VAL A 265 -0.39 12.68 15.96
CA VAL A 265 0.57 13.24 15.01
C VAL A 265 1.46 14.25 15.73
N GLY A 266 2.75 13.97 15.77
CA GLY A 266 3.75 14.90 16.27
C GLY A 266 4.82 15.25 15.23
N LEU A 267 5.46 16.40 15.42
CA LEU A 267 6.51 16.87 14.54
C LEU A 267 7.86 16.29 14.95
N LYS A 268 8.55 15.62 14.01
CA LYS A 268 9.87 15.02 14.22
C LYS A 268 10.99 15.96 13.77
N SER A 269 10.84 16.56 12.60
CA SER A 269 11.86 17.46 12.04
C SER A 269 11.25 18.54 11.15
N PHE A 270 11.95 19.66 11.04
CA PHE A 270 11.68 20.74 10.09
C PHE A 270 13.00 21.13 9.42
N ASN A 271 13.00 21.13 8.10
CA ASN A 271 14.17 21.40 7.27
C ASN A 271 13.77 22.30 6.10
N ILE A 272 14.72 23.08 5.60
CA ILE A 272 14.58 23.78 4.32
C ILE A 272 15.27 22.92 3.27
N ILE A 273 14.62 22.67 2.13
CA ILE A 273 15.27 21.92 1.04
C ILE A 273 16.52 22.65 0.58
N LYS A 274 17.48 21.89 0.04
CA LYS A 274 18.76 22.42 -0.43
C LYS A 274 18.54 23.63 -1.34
N SER A 275 19.30 24.70 -1.08
CA SER A 275 19.28 25.92 -1.86
C SER A 275 20.43 25.92 -2.86
N ASP A 276 20.12 25.73 -4.14
CA ASP A 276 21.11 25.82 -5.22
C ASP A 276 21.11 27.24 -5.80
N GLY A 277 22.28 27.90 -5.80
CA GLY A 277 22.45 29.31 -6.18
C GLY A 277 22.16 29.66 -7.64
N MET A 278 21.91 28.65 -8.49
CA MET A 278 21.55 28.78 -9.91
C MET A 278 20.11 28.33 -10.20
N SER A 279 19.31 28.05 -9.16
CA SER A 279 17.92 27.61 -9.33
C SER A 279 16.93 28.73 -9.01
N ASP A 280 16.03 29.03 -9.93
CA ASP A 280 14.89 29.93 -9.72
C ASP A 280 13.68 29.18 -9.11
N SER A 281 13.97 28.18 -8.28
CA SER A 281 12.95 27.30 -7.71
C SER A 281 12.38 27.87 -6.42
N ILE A 282 11.05 27.73 -6.24
CA ILE A 282 10.37 28.10 -5.00
C ILE A 282 11.01 27.34 -3.83
N LYS A 283 11.48 28.07 -2.81
CA LYS A 283 11.99 27.46 -1.58
C LYS A 283 10.89 26.67 -0.89
N ARG A 284 11.16 25.40 -0.58
CA ARG A 284 10.22 24.53 0.13
C ARG A 284 10.71 24.23 1.54
N ALA A 285 9.77 24.22 2.48
CA ALA A 285 9.95 23.57 3.76
C ALA A 285 9.66 22.06 3.59
N LYS A 286 10.49 21.23 4.20
CA LYS A 286 10.32 19.79 4.39
C LYS A 286 10.10 19.55 5.88
N PHE A 287 9.04 18.84 6.24
CA PHE A 287 8.82 18.43 7.61
C PHE A 287 8.42 16.96 7.70
N GLU A 288 8.87 16.33 8.77
CA GLU A 288 8.64 14.91 9.04
C GLU A 288 7.72 14.79 10.26
N LEU A 289 6.66 14.00 10.11
CA LEU A 289 5.65 13.77 11.13
C LEU A 289 5.70 12.31 11.55
N TYR A 290 5.72 12.03 12.84
CA TYR A 290 5.38 10.68 13.32
C TYR A 290 3.87 10.58 13.47
N VAL A 291 3.32 9.38 13.32
CA VAL A 291 1.89 9.10 13.42
C VAL A 291 1.69 7.87 14.29
N GLY A 292 0.97 8.01 15.41
CA GLY A 292 0.72 6.88 16.32
C GLY A 292 -0.29 5.89 15.76
N LYS A 293 -1.30 6.37 15.02
CA LYS A 293 -2.31 5.51 14.39
C LYS A 293 -2.88 6.12 13.10
N MET A 294 -3.17 5.24 12.13
CA MET A 294 -3.95 5.58 10.94
C MET A 294 -5.24 4.77 10.85
N ASP A 295 -6.26 5.31 10.20
CA ASP A 295 -7.50 4.61 9.85
C ASP A 295 -7.98 5.05 8.46
N VAL A 296 -8.71 4.18 7.77
CA VAL A 296 -9.27 4.50 6.45
C VAL A 296 -10.77 4.73 6.54
N ASP A 297 -11.21 5.88 6.04
CA ASP A 297 -12.61 6.20 5.82
C ASP A 297 -12.90 6.23 4.32
N LEU A 298 -13.80 5.36 3.87
CA LEU A 298 -14.20 5.28 2.48
C LEU A 298 -15.26 6.33 2.12
N GLY A 299 -15.98 6.90 3.10
CA GLY A 299 -17.14 7.75 2.82
C GLY A 299 -18.26 7.03 2.03
N SER A 300 -19.37 7.73 1.80
CA SER A 300 -20.52 7.21 1.03
C SER A 300 -20.33 7.28 -0.49
N GLY A 301 -19.33 8.02 -0.97
CA GLY A 301 -19.04 8.25 -2.39
C GLY A 301 -18.01 7.29 -3.02
N PHE A 302 -17.48 6.33 -2.27
CA PHE A 302 -16.54 5.33 -2.80
C PHE A 302 -17.28 4.33 -3.71
N ALA A 303 -17.17 4.53 -5.02
CA ALA A 303 -17.80 3.71 -6.04
C ALA A 303 -16.84 3.30 -7.15
#